data_AF-Q2CAJ0-F1
#
_entry.id   AF-Q2CAJ0-F1
#
_cell.length_a   1.000
_cell.length_b   1.000
_cell.length_c   1.000
_cell.angle_alpha   90.00
_cell.angle_beta   90.00
_cell.angle_gamma   90.00
#
_symmetry.space_group_name_H-M   'P 1'
#
loop_
_entity.id
_entity.type
_entity.pdbx_description
1 polymer ?
#
loop_
_entity_poly.entity_id
_entity_poly.type
_entity_poly.pdbx_seq_one_letter_code
_entity_poly.pdbx_strand_id
1 'polypeptide(L)'
;MFDSSGPDGKVRGTPQQIIDKYNQLHRDAQLAGDRVDAENFAQHAEHYTRMLAEATKEVDQKREEQERQNRERQAERDRERAERLKAQEQASNESGSGEQPDTSGGSDLVDTPEARNEPPQPKGDEPPAKKPRRSRARKKPADDGQSPGNPSPNDGQDSAPEAAE
;
A
#
# COMPACT_ATOMS: atom_id res chain seq x y z
N MET A 1 4.93 14.27 -8.68
CA MET A 1 5.33 13.61 -9.95
C MET A 1 6.81 13.84 -10.09
N PHE A 2 7.61 12.79 -10.18
CA PHE A 2 9.06 12.88 -10.22
C PHE A 2 9.54 13.00 -11.66
N ASP A 3 10.67 13.67 -11.84
CA ASP A 3 11.36 13.81 -13.11
C ASP A 3 12.76 13.22 -12.93
N SER A 4 13.07 12.18 -13.72
CA SER A 4 14.40 11.60 -13.75
C SER A 4 15.15 12.07 -14.97
N SER A 5 16.33 12.65 -14.75
CA SER A 5 17.23 13.09 -15.81
C SER A 5 18.30 12.03 -16.04
N GLY A 6 17.93 10.96 -16.75
CA GLY A 6 18.88 9.96 -17.22
C GLY A 6 19.44 10.31 -18.60
N PRO A 7 20.46 9.57 -19.05
CA PRO A 7 21.12 9.81 -20.35
C PRO A 7 20.16 9.64 -21.54
N ASP A 8 19.07 8.90 -21.36
CA ASP A 8 18.04 8.62 -22.37
C ASP A 8 16.82 9.58 -22.30
N GLY A 9 17.02 10.75 -21.67
CA GLY A 9 16.03 11.83 -21.56
C GLY A 9 15.17 11.79 -20.28
N LYS A 10 14.30 12.80 -20.15
CA LYS A 10 13.48 13.04 -18.95
C LYS A 10 12.42 11.95 -18.76
N VAL A 11 12.62 11.05 -17.80
CA VAL A 11 11.63 10.06 -17.38
C VAL A 11 10.73 10.68 -16.32
N ARG A 12 9.54 11.10 -16.73
CA ARG A 12 8.57 11.69 -15.81
C ARG A 12 7.57 10.64 -15.36
N GLY A 13 7.39 10.45 -14.05
CA GLY A 13 6.51 9.40 -13.53
C GLY A 13 6.43 9.30 -12.00
N THR A 14 5.82 8.22 -11.52
CA THR A 14 5.98 7.77 -10.14
C THR A 14 7.36 7.10 -9.98
N PRO A 15 7.94 7.06 -8.75
CA PRO A 15 9.24 6.42 -8.55
C PRO A 15 9.29 4.98 -9.06
N GLN A 16 8.20 4.21 -8.88
CA GLN A 16 8.08 2.85 -9.42
C GLN A 16 8.21 2.79 -10.94
N GLN A 17 7.54 3.68 -11.67
CA GLN A 17 7.61 3.71 -13.14
C GLN A 17 9.02 4.03 -13.63
N ILE A 18 9.72 4.91 -12.90
CA ILE A 18 11.10 5.29 -13.21
C ILE A 18 12.04 4.10 -12.97
N ILE A 19 11.87 3.37 -11.86
CA ILE A 19 12.61 2.14 -11.56
C ILE A 19 12.42 1.10 -12.66
N ASP A 20 11.17 0.85 -13.07
CA ASP A 20 10.86 -0.15 -14.09
C ASP A 20 11.51 0.20 -15.43
N LYS A 21 11.51 1.49 -15.82
CA LYS A 21 12.18 1.96 -17.03
C LYS A 21 13.70 1.78 -16.97
N TYR A 22 14.36 2.18 -15.89
CA TYR A 22 15.82 2.03 -15.79
C TYR A 22 16.27 0.58 -15.68
N ASN A 23 15.49 -0.28 -15.03
CA ASN A 23 15.78 -1.72 -15.03
C ASN A 23 15.66 -2.34 -16.43
N GLN A 24 14.74 -1.84 -17.26
CA GLN A 24 14.66 -2.25 -18.66
C GLN A 24 15.88 -1.78 -19.44
N LEU A 25 16.21 -0.48 -19.39
CA LEU A 25 17.37 0.09 -20.08
C LEU A 25 18.69 -0.56 -19.64
N HIS A 26 18.83 -0.87 -18.35
CA HIS A 26 19.98 -1.62 -17.85
C HIS A 26 20.12 -2.99 -18.53
N ARG A 27 19.03 -3.77 -18.61
CA ARG A 27 19.05 -5.08 -19.29
C ARG A 27 19.35 -4.95 -20.77
N ASP A 28 18.79 -3.95 -21.43
CA ASP A 28 19.04 -3.68 -22.85
C ASP A 28 20.51 -3.30 -23.10
N ALA A 29 21.10 -2.44 -22.26
CA ALA A 29 22.51 -2.06 -22.33
C ALA A 29 23.46 -3.24 -22.06
N GLN A 30 23.12 -4.11 -21.10
CA GLN A 30 23.87 -5.34 -20.84
C GLN A 30 23.89 -6.27 -22.06
N LEU A 31 22.73 -6.42 -22.75
CA LEU A 31 22.63 -7.23 -23.96
C LEU A 31 23.32 -6.59 -25.17
N ALA A 32 23.35 -5.26 -25.24
CA ALA A 32 24.08 -4.50 -26.26
C ALA A 32 25.61 -4.50 -26.02
N GLY A 33 26.06 -4.90 -24.84
CA GLY A 33 27.48 -4.90 -24.46
C GLY A 33 28.03 -3.53 -24.05
N ASP A 34 27.16 -2.53 -23.85
CA ASP A 34 27.55 -1.21 -23.38
C ASP A 34 27.60 -1.18 -21.85
N ARG A 35 28.81 -1.38 -21.30
CA ARG A 35 29.02 -1.40 -19.85
C ARG A 35 28.83 -0.05 -19.19
N VAL A 36 29.18 1.04 -19.88
CA VAL A 36 29.11 2.38 -19.28
C VAL A 36 27.65 2.76 -19.09
N ASP A 37 26.83 2.54 -20.11
CA ASP A 37 25.39 2.77 -20.03
C ASP A 37 24.71 1.81 -19.05
N ALA A 38 25.11 0.54 -19.02
CA ALA A 38 24.59 -0.41 -18.05
C ALA A 38 24.82 0.05 -16.59
N GLU A 39 26.03 0.49 -16.25
CA GLU A 39 26.32 1.03 -14.92
C GLU A 39 25.55 2.32 -14.64
N ASN A 40 25.45 3.21 -15.63
CA ASN A 40 24.69 4.44 -15.49
C ASN A 40 23.20 4.16 -15.19
N PHE A 41 22.57 3.27 -15.94
CA PHE A 41 21.17 2.89 -15.72
C PHE A 41 20.95 2.14 -14.40
N ALA A 42 21.92 1.29 -13.99
CA ALA A 42 21.86 0.62 -12.69
C ALA A 42 21.84 1.63 -11.54
N GLN A 43 22.72 2.64 -11.58
CA GLN A 43 22.75 3.69 -10.55
C GLN A 43 21.43 4.44 -10.46
N HIS A 44 20.81 4.75 -11.60
CA HIS A 44 19.50 5.39 -11.62
C HIS A 44 18.42 4.50 -11.01
N ALA A 45 18.37 3.21 -11.37
CA ALA A 45 17.42 2.27 -10.79
C ALA A 45 17.59 2.14 -9.27
N GLU A 46 18.83 2.06 -8.79
CA GLU A 46 19.15 2.00 -7.35
C GLU A 46 18.74 3.26 -6.61
N HIS A 47 18.98 4.45 -7.19
CA HIS A 47 18.63 5.72 -6.59
C HIS A 47 17.12 5.83 -6.32
N TYR A 48 16.29 5.53 -7.32
CA TYR A 48 14.83 5.59 -7.14
C TYR A 48 14.30 4.45 -6.26
N THR A 49 14.95 3.29 -6.28
CA THR A 49 14.60 2.19 -5.37
C THR A 49 14.84 2.58 -3.92
N ARG A 50 15.98 3.22 -3.62
CA ARG A 50 16.28 3.72 -2.26
C ARG A 50 15.27 4.78 -1.81
N MET A 51 14.98 5.76 -2.67
CA MET A 51 13.99 6.80 -2.37
C MET A 51 12.57 6.22 -2.12
N LEU A 52 12.17 5.22 -2.91
CA LEU A 52 10.88 4.55 -2.72
C LEU A 52 10.85 3.72 -1.43
N ALA A 53 11.94 3.03 -1.11
CA ALA A 53 12.06 2.26 0.12
C ALA A 53 12.00 3.15 1.36
N GLU A 54 12.64 4.32 1.33
CA GLU A 54 12.54 5.33 2.40
C GLU A 54 11.11 5.81 2.59
N ALA A 55 10.43 6.20 1.51
CA ALA A 55 9.04 6.63 1.58
C ALA A 55 8.10 5.53 2.09
N THR A 56 8.33 4.27 1.69
CA THR A 56 7.53 3.13 2.17
C THR A 56 7.78 2.87 3.65
N LYS A 57 9.05 2.91 4.07
CA LYS A 57 9.45 2.72 5.47
C LYS A 57 8.85 3.80 6.38
N GLU A 58 8.81 5.06 5.97
CA GLU A 58 8.17 6.13 6.76
C GLU A 58 6.67 5.90 6.96
N VAL A 59 5.96 5.46 5.91
CA VAL A 59 4.54 5.13 6.00
C VAL A 59 4.31 3.94 6.93
N ASP A 60 5.13 2.90 6.81
CA ASP A 60 5.05 1.72 7.65
C ASP A 60 5.38 2.04 9.11
N GLN A 61 6.41 2.86 9.38
CA GLN A 61 6.75 3.33 10.72
C GLN A 61 5.61 4.11 11.36
N LYS A 62 5.00 5.04 10.62
CA LYS A 62 3.86 5.81 11.12
C LYS A 62 2.65 4.93 11.43
N ARG A 63 2.41 3.91 10.59
CA ARG A 63 1.35 2.94 10.80
C ARG A 63 1.62 2.06 12.04
N GLU A 64 2.84 1.57 12.19
CA GLU A 64 3.26 0.76 13.32
C GLU A 64 3.18 1.54 14.63
N GLU A 65 3.58 2.81 14.64
CA GLU A 65 3.47 3.66 15.83
C GLU A 65 2.00 3.90 16.23
N GLN A 66 1.12 4.11 15.25
CA GLN A 66 -0.31 4.24 15.52
C GLN A 66 -0.90 2.93 16.06
N GLU A 67 -0.51 1.78 15.50
CA GLU A 67 -0.95 0.48 15.99
C GLU A 67 -0.42 0.21 17.40
N ARG A 68 0.84 0.53 17.68
CA ARG A 68 1.49 0.40 18.98
C ARG A 68 0.77 1.25 20.04
N GLN A 69 0.47 2.52 19.74
CA GLN A 69 -0.29 3.38 20.65
C GLN A 69 -1.72 2.86 20.90
N ASN A 70 -2.39 2.34 19.86
CA ASN A 70 -3.71 1.74 20.02
C ASN A 70 -3.66 0.49 20.90
N ARG A 71 -2.65 -0.37 20.68
CA ARG A 71 -2.43 -1.58 21.45
C ARG A 71 -2.06 -1.29 22.90
N GLU A 72 -1.23 -0.27 23.15
CA GLU A 72 -0.87 0.20 24.50
C GLU A 72 -2.10 0.72 25.24
N ARG A 73 -2.90 1.60 24.62
CA ARG A 73 -4.16 2.08 25.22
C ARG A 73 -5.14 0.96 25.53
N GLN A 74 -5.17 -0.09 24.71
CA GLN A 74 -6.04 -1.24 24.95
C GLN A 74 -5.49 -2.10 26.11
N ALA A 75 -4.19 -2.38 26.12
CA ALA A 75 -3.53 -3.13 27.19
C ALA A 75 -3.63 -2.43 28.55
N GLU A 76 -3.58 -1.10 28.59
CA GLU A 76 -3.75 -0.31 29.81
C GLU A 76 -5.17 -0.45 30.38
N ARG A 77 -6.21 -0.32 29.54
CA ARG A 77 -7.60 -0.55 29.97
C ARG A 77 -7.84 -1.98 30.45
N ASP A 78 -7.24 -2.95 29.79
CA ASP A 78 -7.37 -4.36 30.18
C ASP A 78 -6.66 -4.63 31.53
N ARG A 79 -5.50 -4.00 31.77
CA ARG A 79 -4.82 -4.04 33.09
C ARG A 79 -5.65 -3.39 34.18
N GLU A 80 -6.20 -2.20 33.95
CA GLU A 80 -7.06 -1.50 34.92
C GLU A 80 -8.29 -2.35 35.27
N ARG A 81 -8.91 -2.97 34.26
CA ARG A 81 -10.05 -3.87 34.47
C ARG A 81 -9.66 -5.10 35.28
N ALA A 82 -8.53 -5.72 34.96
CA ALA A 82 -8.02 -6.88 35.70
C ALA A 82 -7.66 -6.53 37.15
N GLU A 83 -7.08 -5.35 37.39
CA GLU A 83 -6.75 -4.86 38.73
C GLU A 83 -8.02 -4.59 39.54
N ARG A 84 -9.05 -3.98 38.94
CA ARG A 84 -10.34 -3.75 39.59
C ARG A 84 -11.06 -5.07 39.93
N LEU A 85 -11.02 -6.05 39.03
CA LEU A 85 -11.56 -7.38 39.27
C LEU A 85 -10.82 -8.07 40.43
N LYS A 86 -9.48 -8.00 40.43
CA LYS A 86 -8.65 -8.57 41.49
C LYS A 86 -8.92 -7.90 42.85
N ALA A 87 -9.05 -6.58 42.89
CA ALA A 87 -9.38 -5.84 44.12
C ALA A 87 -10.77 -6.21 44.64
N GLN A 88 -11.75 -6.40 43.76
CA GLN A 88 -13.10 -6.85 44.12
C GLN A 88 -13.10 -8.29 44.66
N GLU A 89 -12.35 -9.18 44.04
CA GLU A 89 -12.18 -10.56 44.52
C GLU A 89 -11.50 -10.59 45.89
N GLN A 90 -10.46 -9.79 46.09
CA GLN A 90 -9.75 -9.69 47.36
C GLN A 90 -10.63 -9.11 48.47
N ALA A 91 -11.41 -8.06 48.18
CA ALA A 91 -12.40 -7.51 49.11
C ALA A 91 -13.54 -8.48 49.43
N SER A 92 -13.96 -9.30 48.45
CA SER A 92 -14.97 -10.34 48.65
C SER A 92 -14.42 -11.52 49.47
N ASN A 93 -13.14 -11.83 49.32
CA ASN A 93 -12.47 -12.88 50.08
C ASN A 93 -12.15 -12.44 51.53
N GLU A 94 -11.88 -11.15 51.73
CA GLU A 94 -11.65 -10.53 53.05
C GLU A 94 -12.96 -10.22 53.80
N SER A 95 -14.06 -9.96 53.07
CA SER A 95 -15.42 -9.88 53.64
C SER A 95 -16.11 -11.24 53.76
N GLY A 96 -15.50 -12.30 53.22
CA GLY A 96 -16.01 -13.68 53.24
C GLY A 96 -15.44 -14.55 54.36
N SER A 97 -14.57 -14.01 55.22
CA SER A 97 -14.01 -14.68 56.40
C SER A 97 -14.81 -14.41 57.69
N GLY A 98 -16.09 -14.04 57.55
CA GLY A 98 -17.05 -13.93 58.64
C GLY A 98 -18.46 -14.28 58.18
N GLU A 99 -18.99 -15.37 58.74
CA GLU A 99 -20.40 -15.77 58.75
C GLU A 99 -20.99 -16.32 57.43
N GLN A 100 -21.09 -17.65 57.37
CA GLN A 100 -22.18 -18.30 56.64
C GLN A 100 -23.51 -17.89 57.29
N PRO A 101 -24.46 -17.26 56.58
CA PRO A 101 -25.85 -17.35 57.00
C PRO A 101 -26.38 -18.71 56.54
N ASP A 102 -26.58 -19.60 57.52
CA ASP A 102 -27.43 -20.78 57.39
C ASP A 102 -28.84 -20.29 56.98
N THR A 103 -29.15 -20.38 55.69
CA THR A 103 -30.49 -20.16 55.17
C THR A 103 -31.01 -21.49 54.66
N SER A 104 -31.45 -22.28 55.62
CA SER A 104 -32.46 -23.30 55.42
C SER A 104 -33.73 -22.68 54.80
N GLY A 105 -34.03 -23.09 53.57
CA GLY A 105 -35.39 -23.04 53.01
C GLY A 105 -35.58 -22.07 51.85
N GLY A 106 -35.55 -22.59 50.62
CA GLY A 106 -36.06 -21.88 49.46
C GLY A 106 -35.66 -22.48 48.12
N SER A 107 -36.36 -23.54 47.72
CA SER A 107 -36.59 -23.99 46.34
C SER A 107 -36.00 -23.12 45.22
N ASP A 108 -34.95 -23.59 44.54
CA ASP A 108 -34.99 -23.67 43.08
C ASP A 108 -34.00 -24.73 42.57
N LEU A 109 -34.60 -25.86 42.26
CA LEU A 109 -34.21 -26.91 41.32
C LEU A 109 -32.84 -26.77 40.64
N VAL A 110 -31.93 -27.65 41.06
CA VAL A 110 -30.71 -27.99 40.36
C VAL A 110 -31.09 -28.70 39.04
N ASP A 111 -31.08 -27.99 37.91
CA ASP A 111 -31.14 -28.64 36.60
C ASP A 111 -29.72 -29.01 36.18
N THR A 112 -29.41 -30.29 36.35
CA THR A 112 -28.12 -30.90 36.03
C THR A 112 -27.98 -30.96 34.50
N PRO A 113 -26.81 -30.68 33.90
CA PRO A 113 -26.64 -30.61 32.46
C PRO A 113 -26.68 -32.01 31.84
N GLU A 114 -27.82 -32.38 31.27
CA GLU A 114 -27.96 -33.63 30.51
C GLU A 114 -27.73 -33.38 29.01
N ALA A 115 -26.77 -34.14 28.47
CA ALA A 115 -26.27 -34.06 27.12
C ALA A 115 -27.36 -34.18 26.05
N ARG A 116 -27.48 -33.16 25.18
CA ARG A 116 -27.99 -33.35 23.83
C ARG A 116 -26.86 -33.18 22.82
N ASN A 117 -26.33 -34.34 22.49
CA ASN A 117 -25.39 -34.61 21.42
C ASN A 117 -26.08 -34.33 20.07
N GLU A 118 -25.75 -33.21 19.41
CA GLU A 118 -26.11 -32.96 18.01
C GLU A 118 -24.99 -32.16 17.34
N PRO A 119 -24.32 -32.68 16.30
CA PRO A 119 -23.17 -32.02 15.69
C PRO A 119 -23.63 -30.78 14.89
N PRO A 120 -22.92 -29.64 14.98
CA PRO A 120 -23.20 -28.50 14.11
C PRO A 120 -22.81 -28.86 12.67
N GLN A 121 -23.78 -28.80 11.77
CA GLN A 121 -23.54 -28.97 10.34
C GLN A 121 -22.60 -27.88 9.81
N PRO A 122 -21.67 -28.22 8.89
CA PRO A 122 -20.78 -27.24 8.28
C PRO A 122 -21.61 -26.38 7.31
N LYS A 123 -21.86 -25.12 7.68
CA LYS A 123 -22.30 -24.12 6.71
C LYS A 123 -21.13 -23.87 5.77
N GLY A 124 -21.27 -24.38 4.55
CA GLY A 124 -20.26 -24.30 3.51
C GLY A 124 -19.77 -22.89 3.25
N ASP A 125 -18.48 -22.82 2.95
CA ASP A 125 -17.78 -21.68 2.40
C ASP A 125 -18.46 -21.19 1.11
N GLU A 126 -19.24 -20.11 1.23
CA GLU A 126 -19.68 -19.35 0.08
C GLU A 126 -18.62 -18.26 -0.21
N PRO A 127 -17.97 -18.27 -1.39
CA PRO A 127 -16.95 -17.28 -1.70
C PRO A 127 -17.59 -15.89 -1.86
N PRO A 128 -16.95 -14.79 -1.40
CA PRO A 128 -17.54 -13.47 -1.50
C PRO A 128 -17.76 -13.08 -2.96
N ALA A 129 -19.02 -12.77 -3.30
CA ALA A 129 -19.46 -12.32 -4.61
C ALA A 129 -18.65 -11.09 -5.08
N LYS A 130 -18.05 -11.20 -6.27
CA LYS A 130 -17.28 -10.14 -6.92
C LYS A 130 -18.21 -8.97 -7.29
N LYS A 131 -17.95 -7.79 -6.72
CA LYS A 131 -18.61 -6.53 -7.10
C LYS A 131 -18.34 -6.23 -8.59
N PRO A 132 -19.34 -5.78 -9.39
CA PRO A 132 -19.14 -5.49 -10.80
C PRO A 132 -18.23 -4.26 -10.98
N ARG A 133 -17.16 -4.42 -11.76
CA ARG A 133 -16.26 -3.33 -12.15
C ARG A 133 -17.04 -2.35 -13.03
N ARG A 134 -17.20 -1.10 -12.57
CA ARG A 134 -17.68 0.02 -13.39
C ARG A 134 -16.83 0.09 -14.67
N SER A 135 -17.47 -0.11 -15.82
CA SER A 135 -16.87 0.13 -17.12
C SER A 135 -16.50 1.61 -17.23
N ARG A 136 -15.22 1.92 -17.42
CA ARG A 136 -14.79 3.27 -17.79
C ARG A 136 -15.38 3.57 -19.16
N ALA A 137 -16.22 4.59 -19.24
CA ALA A 137 -16.69 5.14 -20.50
C ALA A 137 -15.46 5.58 -21.32
N ARG A 138 -15.31 4.99 -22.51
CA ARG A 138 -14.35 5.43 -23.52
C ARG A 138 -14.73 6.85 -23.95
N LYS A 139 -13.89 7.83 -23.62
CA LYS A 139 -14.00 9.16 -24.21
C LYS A 139 -13.45 9.07 -25.63
N LYS A 140 -14.34 9.26 -26.62
CA LYS A 140 -13.99 9.35 -28.04
C LYS A 140 -12.98 10.49 -28.23
N PRO A 141 -11.97 10.35 -29.11
CA PRO A 141 -11.24 11.51 -29.59
C PRO A 141 -12.19 12.34 -30.46
N ALA A 142 -12.29 13.64 -30.16
CA ALA A 142 -12.86 14.59 -31.10
C ALA A 142 -11.80 14.80 -32.19
N ASP A 143 -12.10 14.21 -33.34
CA ASP A 143 -11.60 14.60 -34.64
C ASP A 143 -12.26 15.96 -34.98
N ASP A 144 -11.47 17.03 -34.96
CA ASP A 144 -11.77 18.26 -35.70
C ASP A 144 -10.56 18.51 -36.59
N GLY A 145 -10.65 17.97 -37.80
CA GLY A 145 -9.75 18.31 -38.87
C GLY A 145 -9.97 19.75 -39.32
N GLN A 146 -8.89 20.50 -39.44
CA GLN A 146 -8.76 21.46 -40.52
C GLN A 146 -7.54 21.08 -41.36
N SER A 147 -7.84 20.89 -42.63
CA SER A 147 -7.05 20.27 -43.70
C SER A 147 -5.96 21.23 -44.27
N PRO A 148 -5.25 20.89 -45.38
CA PRO A 148 -3.81 21.02 -45.47
C PRO A 148 -3.38 22.13 -46.45
N GLY A 149 -2.07 22.35 -46.56
CA GLY A 149 -1.49 22.97 -47.75
C GLY A 149 -0.65 24.20 -47.50
N ASN A 150 0.68 24.04 -47.54
CA ASN A 150 1.44 24.60 -48.66
C ASN A 150 2.84 23.96 -48.73
N PRO A 151 3.21 23.26 -49.80
CA PRO A 151 4.60 23.10 -50.20
C PRO A 151 4.95 24.23 -51.17
N SER A 152 6.01 24.99 -50.89
CA SER A 152 6.68 25.78 -51.93
C SER A 152 8.15 25.41 -51.99
N PRO A 153 8.58 24.77 -53.09
CA PRO A 153 9.97 24.63 -53.45
C PRO A 153 10.40 25.74 -54.43
N ASN A 154 11.70 26.02 -54.36
CA ASN A 154 12.61 26.34 -55.47
C ASN A 154 12.80 27.79 -55.95
N ASP A 155 14.00 27.94 -56.51
CA ASP A 155 14.56 29.00 -57.35
C ASP A 155 15.01 30.27 -56.60
N GLY A 156 16.26 30.72 -56.69
CA GLY A 156 17.33 30.40 -57.60
C GLY A 156 18.19 31.66 -57.75
N GLN A 157 19.51 31.46 -57.86
CA GLN A 157 20.48 32.42 -58.39
C GLN A 157 20.67 33.72 -57.60
N ASP A 158 21.84 33.88 -56.98
CA ASP A 158 22.75 34.87 -57.55
C ASP A 158 24.21 34.54 -57.29
N SER A 159 25.00 34.89 -58.30
CA SER A 159 26.39 34.53 -58.51
C SER A 159 27.31 35.61 -57.95
N ALA A 160 28.48 35.21 -57.43
CA ALA A 160 29.80 35.80 -57.74
C ALA A 160 30.83 35.50 -56.63
N PRO A 161 31.98 34.88 -56.97
CA PRO A 161 33.24 35.09 -56.25
C PRO A 161 34.03 36.26 -56.89
N GLU A 162 35.13 36.65 -56.23
CA GLU A 162 36.35 37.27 -56.82
C GLU A 162 36.70 38.74 -56.49
N ALA A 163 37.82 38.87 -55.76
CA ALA A 163 38.92 39.86 -55.84
C ALA A 163 38.84 41.32 -55.29
N ALA A 164 40.04 41.75 -54.85
CA ALA A 164 40.52 43.06 -54.36
C ALA A 164 40.08 43.42 -52.93
N GLU A 165 40.98 43.72 -51.98
CA GLU A 165 42.18 44.57 -52.00
C GLU A 165 43.17 44.13 -50.91
#